data_AF-A0A351JVL8-F1
#
_entry.id   AF-A0A351JVL8-F1
#
_cell.length_a   1.000
_cell.length_b   1.000
_cell.length_c   1.000
_cell.angle_alpha   90.00
_cell.angle_beta   90.00
_cell.angle_gamma   90.00
#
_symmetry.space_group_name_H-M   'P 1'
#
loop_
_entity.id
_entity.type
_entity.pdbx_description
1 polymer ?
#
loop_
_entity_poly.entity_id
_entity_poly.type
_entity_poly.pdbx_seq_one_letter_code
_entity_poly.pdbx_strand_id
1 'polypeptide(L)'
;VCSSDLELTNEHLHADPIRLPTDSAALHLLRRIRDEAHRFAIEYHRKLRDRRTLGSLLDSVPGIGPKRKTLLLARYGSVDGLRRASLEELLSVRGLPHATAELLYKALHV
;
A
#
# COMPACT_ATOMS: atom_id res chain seq x y z
N VAL A 1 46.50 34.10 -17.77
CA VAL A 1 45.10 34.57 -17.77
C VAL A 1 44.20 33.38 -18.03
N CYS A 2 43.28 33.14 -17.10
CA CYS A 2 42.10 32.27 -17.17
C CYS A 2 42.28 30.82 -17.66
N SER A 3 42.48 29.93 -16.70
CA SER A 3 41.82 28.61 -16.68
C SER A 3 41.25 28.34 -15.28
N SER A 4 40.76 29.40 -14.65
CA SER A 4 39.73 29.31 -13.61
C SER A 4 38.46 28.79 -14.28
N ASP A 5 37.90 27.68 -13.79
CA ASP A 5 36.44 27.42 -13.70
C ASP A 5 36.04 25.93 -13.72
N LEU A 6 36.91 24.96 -13.39
CA LEU A 6 36.40 23.57 -13.35
C LEU A 6 37.04 22.62 -12.33
N GLU A 7 37.22 23.05 -11.09
CA GLU A 7 37.38 22.13 -9.95
C GLU A 7 36.51 22.59 -8.76
N LEU A 8 35.20 22.68 -9.00
CA LEU A 8 34.19 22.59 -7.94
C LEU A 8 33.60 21.18 -7.96
N THR A 9 34.43 20.18 -7.66
CA THR A 9 34.01 18.77 -7.61
C THR A 9 33.85 18.33 -6.16
N ASN A 10 32.75 18.75 -5.56
CA ASN A 10 31.94 17.85 -4.70
C ASN A 10 32.64 17.18 -3.50
N GLU A 11 33.50 17.90 -2.77
CA GLU A 11 34.28 17.31 -1.66
C GLU A 11 33.55 17.23 -0.30
N HIS A 12 32.29 17.65 -0.18
CA HIS A 12 31.65 17.87 1.13
C HIS A 12 30.43 17.00 1.48
N LEU A 13 30.14 15.91 0.75
CA LEU A 13 28.92 15.12 1.00
C LEU A 13 29.07 13.82 1.80
N HIS A 14 30.27 13.51 2.28
CA HIS A 14 30.47 12.38 3.18
C HIS A 14 31.08 12.84 4.49
N ALA A 15 30.25 13.47 5.34
CA ALA A 15 30.58 13.64 6.75
C ALA A 15 30.80 12.26 7.38
N ASP A 16 31.89 12.13 8.14
CA ASP A 16 32.19 10.89 8.85
C ASP A 16 31.02 10.47 9.74
N PRO A 17 30.69 9.16 9.79
CA PRO A 17 29.54 8.68 10.55
C PRO A 17 29.73 8.93 12.05
N ILE A 18 28.81 9.68 12.65
CA ILE A 18 28.78 9.89 14.10
C ILE A 18 28.39 8.58 14.78
N ARG A 19 29.30 8.03 15.60
CA ARG A 19 29.07 6.83 16.41
C ARG A 19 28.40 7.22 17.72
N LEU A 20 27.12 6.89 17.87
CA LEU A 20 26.40 7.08 19.13
C LEU A 20 26.57 5.84 20.03
N PRO A 21 26.74 6.02 21.36
CA PRO A 21 26.70 4.91 22.32
C PRO A 21 25.38 4.13 22.21
N THR A 22 25.44 2.81 22.45
CA THR A 22 24.31 1.91 22.18
C THR A 22 23.12 2.14 23.12
N ASP A 23 23.41 2.62 24.32
CA ASP A 23 22.49 2.98 25.40
C ASP A 23 22.01 4.44 25.34
N SER A 24 22.53 5.24 24.40
CA SER A 24 22.20 6.66 24.32
C SER A 24 20.73 6.89 23.92
N ALA A 25 20.08 7.84 24.59
CA ALA A 25 18.71 8.23 24.29
C ALA A 25 18.54 8.73 22.84
N ALA A 26 19.57 9.40 22.29
CA ALA A 26 19.59 9.87 20.91
C ALA A 26 19.52 8.71 19.90
N LEU A 27 20.29 7.64 20.11
CA LEU A 27 20.25 6.48 19.23
C LEU A 27 18.91 5.76 19.30
N HIS A 28 18.32 5.65 20.49
CA HIS A 28 16.99 5.07 20.66
C HIS A 28 15.91 5.85 19.91
N LEU A 29 15.94 7.20 19.96
CA LEU A 29 15.01 8.03 19.22
C LEU A 29 15.13 7.81 17.71
N LEU A 30 16.36 7.86 17.18
CA LEU A 30 16.61 7.64 15.74
C LEU A 30 16.16 6.25 15.27
N ARG A 31 16.40 5.22 16.09
CA ARG A 31 15.91 3.86 15.82
C ARG A 31 14.39 3.84 15.75
N ARG A 32 13.68 4.44 16.70
CA ARG A 32 12.21 4.51 16.67
C ARG A 32 11.68 5.21 15.43
N ILE A 33 12.28 6.33 15.04
CA ILE A 33 11.89 7.06 13.82
C ILE A 33 12.10 6.18 12.57
N ARG A 34 13.27 5.52 12.48
CA ARG A 34 13.59 4.61 11.38
C ARG A 34 12.59 3.45 11.33
N ASP A 35 12.29 2.85 12.47
CA ASP A 35 11.42 1.69 12.55
C ASP A 35 9.98 2.07 12.17
N GLU A 36 9.50 3.26 12.56
CA GLU A 36 8.20 3.78 12.14
C GLU A 36 8.16 4.13 10.65
N ALA A 37 9.22 4.75 10.12
CA ALA A 37 9.33 5.01 8.68
C ALA A 37 9.33 3.70 7.87
N HIS A 38 10.05 2.67 8.34
CA HIS A 38 10.09 1.36 7.72
C HIS A 38 8.72 0.67 7.80
N ARG A 39 8.07 0.69 8.96
CA ARG A 39 6.71 0.16 9.17
C ARG A 39 5.70 0.84 8.24
N PHE A 40 5.74 2.16 8.16
CA PHE A 40 4.86 2.96 7.31
C PHE A 40 5.08 2.64 5.83
N ALA A 41 6.34 2.59 5.36
CA ALA A 41 6.65 2.28 3.97
C ALA A 41 6.16 0.89 3.57
N ILE A 42 6.38 -0.12 4.42
CA ILE A 42 5.88 -1.49 4.20
C ILE A 42 4.35 -1.50 4.13
N GLU A 43 3.68 -0.88 5.09
CA GLU A 43 2.22 -0.85 5.14
C GLU A 43 1.62 -0.12 3.93
N TYR A 44 2.22 1.00 3.53
CA TYR A 44 1.79 1.77 2.36
C TYR A 44 1.90 0.95 1.07
N HIS A 45 3.05 0.30 0.85
CA HIS A 45 3.24 -0.54 -0.34
C HIS A 45 2.34 -1.79 -0.32
N ARG A 46 2.08 -2.36 0.86
CA ARG A 46 1.08 -3.43 1.01
C ARG A 46 -0.30 -2.95 0.58
N LYS A 47 -0.77 -1.81 1.11
CA LYS A 47 -2.06 -1.20 0.71
C LYS A 47 -2.14 -0.94 -0.80
N LEU A 48 -1.08 -0.42 -1.41
CA LEU A 48 -1.05 -0.17 -2.86
C LEU A 48 -1.13 -1.46 -3.67
N ARG A 49 -0.40 -2.51 -3.25
CA ARG A 49 -0.43 -3.82 -3.89
C ARG A 49 -1.81 -4.48 -3.76
N ASP A 50 -2.41 -4.43 -2.58
CA ASP A 50 -3.73 -5.03 -2.32
C ASP A 50 -4.81 -4.38 -3.19
N ARG A 51 -4.77 -3.06 -3.38
CA ARG A 51 -5.71 -2.35 -4.27
C ARG A 51 -5.52 -2.77 -5.74
N ARG A 52 -4.28 -3.00 -6.18
CA ARG A 52 -4.00 -3.50 -7.54
C ARG A 52 -4.50 -4.93 -7.73
N THR A 53 -4.25 -5.80 -6.76
CA THR A 53 -4.72 -7.21 -6.79
C THR A 53 -6.24 -7.28 -6.77
N LEU A 54 -6.90 -6.48 -5.93
CA LEU A 54 -8.37 -6.35 -5.93
C LEU A 54 -8.86 -5.94 -7.31
N GLY A 55 -8.22 -4.93 -7.89
CA GLY A 55 -8.60 -4.47 -9.21
C GLY A 55 -8.58 -5.60 -10.24
N SER A 56 -7.50 -6.38 -10.27
CA SER A 56 -7.35 -7.51 -11.19
C SER A 56 -8.35 -8.64 -10.93
N LEU A 57 -8.64 -8.95 -9.67
CA LEU A 57 -9.63 -9.98 -9.30
C LEU A 57 -11.05 -9.55 -9.68
N LEU A 58 -11.39 -8.29 -9.46
CA LEU A 58 -12.71 -7.76 -9.82
C LEU A 58 -12.91 -7.70 -11.34
N ASP A 59 -11.83 -7.54 -12.11
CA ASP A 59 -11.89 -7.53 -13.58
C ASP A 59 -12.18 -8.92 -14.18
N SER A 60 -11.90 -10.01 -13.46
CA SER A 60 -12.20 -11.37 -13.94
C SER A 60 -13.65 -11.81 -13.69
N VAL A 61 -14.39 -11.10 -12.84
CA VAL A 61 -15.79 -11.45 -12.50
C VAL A 61 -16.76 -10.80 -13.51
N PRO A 62 -17.54 -11.61 -14.27
CA PRO A 62 -18.52 -11.07 -15.20
C PRO A 62 -19.56 -10.19 -14.49
N GLY A 63 -19.83 -9.01 -15.06
CA GLY A 63 -20.82 -8.06 -14.53
C GLY A 63 -20.26 -7.04 -13.53
N ILE A 64 -18.98 -7.10 -13.18
CA ILE A 64 -18.29 -6.06 -12.40
C ILE A 64 -17.60 -5.07 -13.33
N GLY A 65 -18.27 -3.95 -13.60
CA GLY A 65 -17.70 -2.82 -14.32
C GLY A 65 -16.99 -1.80 -13.41
N PRO A 66 -16.41 -0.71 -13.96
CA PRO A 66 -15.63 0.27 -13.21
C PRO A 66 -16.40 0.91 -12.06
N LYS A 67 -17.71 1.18 -12.22
CA LYS A 67 -18.56 1.74 -11.15
C LYS A 67 -18.75 0.80 -9.95
N ARG A 68 -18.89 -0.52 -10.20
CA ARG A 68 -19.04 -1.51 -9.13
C ARG A 68 -17.70 -1.79 -8.46
N LYS A 69 -16.63 -1.78 -9.25
CA LYS A 69 -15.26 -1.90 -8.76
C LYS A 69 -14.90 -0.77 -7.80
N THR A 70 -15.16 0.49 -8.16
CA THR A 70 -14.92 1.62 -7.25
C THR A 70 -15.79 1.54 -5.98
N LEU A 71 -17.04 1.12 -6.10
CA LEU A 71 -17.94 0.89 -4.96
C LEU A 71 -17.39 -0.18 -4.00
N LEU A 72 -16.97 -1.33 -4.51
CA LEU A 72 -16.41 -2.43 -3.71
C LEU A 72 -15.07 -2.03 -3.09
N LEU A 73 -14.21 -1.34 -3.85
CA LEU A 73 -12.96 -0.79 -3.32
C LEU A 73 -13.17 0.25 -2.22
N ALA A 74 -14.19 1.10 -2.35
CA ALA A 74 -14.51 2.11 -1.35
C ALA A 74 -15.05 1.48 -0.05
N ARG A 75 -15.85 0.41 -0.16
CA ARG A 75 -16.45 -0.27 1.00
C ARG A 75 -15.48 -1.19 1.72
N TYR A 76 -14.72 -2.01 0.99
CA TYR A 76 -13.92 -3.10 1.56
C TYR A 76 -12.42 -2.81 1.59
N GLY A 77 -11.93 -1.84 0.81
CA GLY A 77 -10.55 -1.34 0.84
C GLY A 77 -9.50 -2.27 0.22
N SER A 78 -9.46 -3.55 0.61
CA SER A 78 -8.46 -4.54 0.23
C SER A 78 -9.06 -5.91 -0.12
N VAL A 79 -8.25 -6.79 -0.74
CA VAL A 79 -8.69 -8.14 -1.12
C VAL A 79 -9.09 -8.91 0.12
N ASP A 80 -8.30 -8.78 1.19
CA ASP A 80 -8.56 -9.41 2.48
C ASP A 80 -9.86 -8.90 3.09
N GLY A 81 -10.16 -7.61 2.98
CA GLY A 81 -11.44 -7.05 3.44
C GLY A 81 -12.62 -7.67 2.70
N LEU A 82 -12.49 -7.87 1.39
CA LEU A 82 -13.53 -8.49 0.56
C LEU A 82 -13.66 -10.00 0.79
N ARG A 83 -12.55 -10.71 1.05
CA ARG A 83 -12.54 -12.14 1.43
C ARG A 83 -13.12 -12.39 2.82
N ARG A 84 -13.13 -11.40 3.70
CA ARG A 84 -13.79 -11.52 5.02
C ARG A 84 -15.28 -11.19 4.96
N ALA A 85 -15.73 -10.58 3.87
CA ALA A 85 -17.12 -10.16 3.73
C ALA A 85 -18.02 -11.38 3.59
N SER A 86 -19.13 -11.39 4.33
CA SER A 86 -20.14 -12.43 4.18
C SER A 86 -20.93 -12.25 2.87
N LEU A 87 -21.60 -13.31 2.42
CA LEU A 87 -22.50 -13.21 1.27
C LEU A 87 -23.61 -12.16 1.52
N GLU A 88 -24.15 -12.10 2.74
CA GLU A 88 -25.17 -11.11 3.12
C GLU A 88 -24.65 -9.68 3.02
N GLU A 89 -23.41 -9.43 3.46
CA GLU A 89 -22.78 -8.12 3.34
C GLU A 89 -22.60 -7.72 1.87
N LEU A 90 -22.23 -8.65 1.00
CA LEU A 90 -22.13 -8.40 -0.45
C LEU A 90 -23.51 -8.10 -1.06
N LEU A 91 -24.56 -8.85 -0.68
CA LEU A 91 -25.93 -8.63 -1.13
C LEU A 91 -26.50 -7.30 -0.65
N SER A 92 -26.06 -6.80 0.51
CA SER A 92 -26.46 -5.49 1.04
C SER A 92 -25.89 -4.30 0.24
N VAL A 93 -24.94 -4.54 -0.66
CA VAL A 93 -24.29 -3.49 -1.44
C VAL A 93 -25.25 -2.95 -2.51
N ARG A 94 -25.80 -1.75 -2.26
CA ARG A 94 -26.65 -1.04 -3.22
C ARG A 94 -25.94 -0.85 -4.56
N GLY A 95 -26.49 -1.43 -5.63
CA GLY A 95 -25.92 -1.38 -6.99
C GLY A 95 -25.15 -2.64 -7.40
N LEU A 96 -25.07 -3.65 -6.52
CA LEU A 96 -24.59 -4.99 -6.83
C LEU A 96 -25.78 -5.95 -7.02
N PRO A 97 -26.02 -6.51 -8.22
CA PRO A 97 -27.05 -7.52 -8.43
C PRO A 97 -26.75 -8.79 -7.64
N HIS A 98 -27.80 -9.50 -7.20
CA HIS A 98 -27.66 -10.74 -6.42
C HIS A 98 -26.78 -11.77 -7.14
N ALA A 99 -27.05 -12.04 -8.42
CA ALA A 99 -26.26 -12.97 -9.22
C ALA A 99 -24.76 -12.60 -9.28
N THR A 100 -24.44 -11.30 -9.38
CA THR A 100 -23.05 -10.83 -9.39
C THR A 100 -22.40 -10.96 -8.01
N ALA A 101 -23.15 -10.71 -6.93
CA ALA A 101 -22.66 -10.86 -5.56
C ALA A 101 -22.32 -12.33 -5.24
N GLU A 102 -23.17 -13.27 -5.66
CA GLU A 102 -22.91 -14.71 -5.50
C GLU A 102 -21.70 -15.18 -6.30
N LEU A 103 -21.56 -14.75 -7.56
CA LEU A 103 -20.40 -15.06 -8.39
C LEU A 103 -19.11 -14.52 -7.78
N LEU A 104 -19.15 -13.29 -7.26
CA LEU A 104 -18.02 -12.69 -6.57
C LEU A 104 -17.67 -13.46 -5.29
N TYR A 105 -18.67 -13.80 -4.47
CA TYR A 105 -18.44 -14.57 -3.25
C TYR A 105 -17.77 -15.91 -3.54
N LYS A 106 -18.28 -16.64 -4.55
CA LYS A 106 -17.68 -17.88 -5.03
C LYS A 106 -16.25 -17.67 -5.51
N ALA A 107 -15.98 -16.66 -6.34
CA ALA A 107 -14.63 -16.39 -6.84
C ALA A 107 -13.60 -16.07 -5.74
N LEU A 108 -14.06 -15.59 -4.57
CA LEU A 108 -13.20 -15.23 -3.45
C LEU A 108 -12.98 -16.36 -2.43
N HIS A 109 -13.87 -17.36 -2.40
CA HIS A 109 -13.93 -18.44 -1.40
C HIS A 109 -13.80 -19.84 -2.00
N VAL A 110 -13.10 -19.95 -3.13
CA VAL A 110 -12.64 -21.23 -3.69
C VAL A 110 -11.35 -21.67 -3.01
#